data_AF-A0A6I2SQ40-F1
#
_entry.id   AF-A0A6I2SQ40-F1
#
_cell.length_a   1.000
_cell.length_b   1.000
_cell.length_c   1.000
_cell.angle_alpha   90.00
_cell.angle_beta   90.00
_cell.angle_gamma   90.00
#
_symmetry.space_group_name_H-M   'P 1'
#
loop_
_entity.id
_entity.type
_entity.pdbx_description
1 polymer ?
#
loop_
_entity_poly.entity_id
_entity_poly.type
_entity_poly.pdbx_seq_one_letter_code
_entity_poly.pdbx_strand_id
1 'polypeptide(L)'
;MERRRKIVDHSLKERHGILSLLKQVEKENVTYDEMDEIGLALKRAGKRALSPLVRSLWRETDAELLSKYAYLLDFFEDEPWLEQLIQIVLRRTDLDSTAKSALLGALQEYGIDINLPPFARLLDEVQGPLSETLPRLLEQGEEGLIIFMEDFLLYPQEMQLALVQELAHVPDPRVLTLLEVLLGVDSPEIVEEAVATLGKIREPGSADVLSACAAAASEPLRELCRRSLRRLAFVGIQPSPPVPVHPSPFHVAWVSPMDGAGYRTLWFARWRGTGQLAFICLHLHETTGIRAAWGAGNISVKEFDELSRERLPEEGLVRIPLPYALQLLRDGLFRNRDTMFQLPPEFYVLKGIFLGEDLQPTPYLPDFAGFDLNALAHATQHVVASDDLFDDDYFAGWYMATCRVYDFAEEWSTLEKTGERKALAKGLETILEQFCRELIGPAIEQIRSRLFLTADLLLRTGRDRLLVETALATALSLNSFTMPYHFHPFLRRLALESMDAAREALAEGYDLREHPHEADDDEWLD
;
A
#
# COMPACT_ATOMS: atom_id res chain seq x y z
N MET A 1 6.67 -76.82 -17.28
CA MET A 1 5.49 -76.23 -17.96
C MET A 1 5.13 -74.95 -17.22
N GLU A 2 5.61 -73.82 -17.72
CA GLU A 2 5.32 -72.49 -17.19
C GLU A 2 3.84 -72.13 -17.41
N ARG A 3 3.13 -71.80 -16.34
CA ARG A 3 1.82 -71.15 -16.43
C ARG A 3 2.04 -69.67 -16.75
N ARG A 4 1.94 -69.30 -18.03
CA ARG A 4 1.73 -67.92 -18.47
C ARG A 4 0.49 -67.35 -17.77
N ARG A 5 0.68 -66.49 -16.75
CA ARG A 5 -0.38 -65.63 -16.21
C ARG A 5 -0.78 -64.66 -17.32
N LYS A 6 -2.02 -64.78 -17.81
CA LYS A 6 -2.65 -63.76 -18.67
C LYS A 6 -2.71 -62.45 -17.87
N ILE A 7 -1.96 -61.44 -18.30
CA ILE A 7 -2.13 -60.06 -17.84
C ILE A 7 -3.47 -59.60 -18.41
N VAL A 8 -4.46 -59.38 -17.54
CA VAL A 8 -5.77 -58.85 -17.94
C VAL A 8 -5.60 -57.36 -18.19
N ASP A 9 -5.92 -56.90 -19.40
CA ASP A 9 -5.86 -55.49 -19.78
C ASP A 9 -7.03 -54.73 -19.12
N HIS A 10 -6.74 -54.02 -18.02
CA HIS A 10 -7.72 -53.22 -17.27
C HIS A 10 -7.92 -51.80 -17.85
N SER A 11 -7.22 -51.44 -18.93
CA SER A 11 -7.22 -50.09 -19.51
C SER A 11 -8.60 -49.59 -19.94
N LEU A 12 -9.46 -50.47 -20.47
CA LEU A 12 -10.80 -50.12 -20.92
C LEU A 12 -11.75 -49.84 -19.75
N LYS A 13 -11.63 -50.61 -18.66
CA LYS A 13 -12.45 -50.42 -17.44
C LYS A 13 -12.07 -49.12 -16.75
N GLU A 14 -10.78 -48.82 -16.65
CA GLU A 14 -10.27 -47.57 -16.10
C GLU A 14 -10.68 -46.36 -16.94
N ARG A 15 -10.57 -46.43 -18.27
CA ARG A 15 -11.03 -45.37 -19.17
C ARG A 15 -12.53 -45.12 -19.06
N HIS A 16 -13.34 -46.19 -18.93
CA HIS A 16 -14.77 -46.05 -18.72
C HIS A 16 -15.08 -45.40 -17.37
N GLY A 17 -14.33 -45.73 -16.32
CA GLY A 17 -14.42 -45.10 -15.00
C GLY A 17 -14.15 -43.59 -15.05
N ILE A 18 -13.05 -43.18 -15.70
CA ILE A 18 -12.70 -41.76 -15.87
C ILE A 18 -13.80 -40.99 -16.61
N LEU A 19 -14.33 -41.54 -17.70
CA LEU A 19 -15.41 -40.90 -18.45
C LEU A 19 -16.72 -40.84 -17.66
N SER A 20 -16.98 -41.81 -16.78
CA SER A 20 -18.13 -41.78 -15.88
C SER A 20 -18.01 -40.69 -14.82
N LEU A 21 -16.79 -40.47 -14.30
CA LEU A 21 -16.51 -39.41 -13.33
C LEU A 21 -16.67 -38.02 -13.97
N LEU A 22 -16.12 -37.80 -15.17
CA LEU A 22 -16.30 -36.52 -15.88
C LEU A 22 -17.78 -36.25 -16.21
N LYS A 23 -18.55 -37.28 -16.58
CA LYS A 23 -20.01 -37.15 -16.75
C LYS A 23 -20.76 -36.87 -15.45
N GLN A 24 -20.18 -37.18 -14.29
CA GLN A 24 -20.79 -36.85 -13.01
C GLN A 24 -20.64 -35.35 -12.71
N VAL A 25 -19.55 -34.73 -13.17
CA VAL A 25 -19.29 -33.27 -13.08
C VAL A 25 -20.29 -32.47 -13.91
N GLU A 26 -20.78 -33.03 -15.02
CA GLU A 26 -21.79 -32.41 -15.91
C GLU A 26 -23.18 -32.25 -15.26
N LYS A 27 -23.40 -32.75 -14.04
CA LYS A 27 -24.69 -32.60 -13.34
C LYS A 27 -24.82 -31.20 -12.74
N GLU A 28 -26.02 -30.63 -12.81
CA GLU A 28 -26.30 -29.27 -12.31
C GLU A 28 -26.08 -29.09 -10.80
N ASN A 29 -26.14 -30.15 -9.98
CA ASN A 29 -26.04 -30.08 -8.52
C ASN A 29 -24.91 -30.93 -7.94
N VAL A 30 -23.68 -30.74 -8.43
CA VAL A 30 -22.50 -31.38 -7.81
C VAL A 30 -21.98 -30.48 -6.68
N THR A 31 -21.88 -31.04 -5.49
CA THR A 31 -21.35 -30.35 -4.30
C THR A 31 -19.82 -30.29 -4.31
N TYR A 32 -19.21 -29.39 -3.53
CA TYR A 32 -17.76 -29.31 -3.39
C TYR A 32 -17.15 -30.62 -2.87
N ASP A 33 -17.80 -31.28 -1.90
CA ASP A 33 -17.37 -32.57 -1.39
C ASP A 33 -17.34 -33.66 -2.49
N GLU A 34 -18.36 -33.67 -3.37
CA GLU A 34 -18.39 -34.58 -4.52
C GLU A 34 -17.34 -34.23 -5.57
N MET A 35 -17.04 -32.94 -5.78
CA MET A 35 -15.96 -32.49 -6.66
C MET A 35 -14.59 -32.94 -6.15
N ASP A 36 -14.35 -32.89 -4.84
CA ASP A 36 -13.11 -33.35 -4.22
C ASP A 36 -12.95 -34.86 -4.31
N GLU A 37 -14.03 -35.62 -4.10
CA GLU A 37 -14.02 -37.07 -4.29
C GLU A 37 -13.69 -37.45 -5.75
N ILE A 38 -14.27 -36.72 -6.72
CA ILE A 38 -13.98 -36.88 -8.14
C ILE A 38 -12.52 -36.52 -8.44
N GLY A 39 -12.03 -35.39 -7.92
CA GLY A 39 -10.65 -34.92 -8.07
C GLY A 39 -9.63 -35.93 -7.55
N LEU A 40 -9.82 -36.44 -6.33
CA LEU A 40 -8.97 -37.49 -5.75
C LEU A 40 -8.99 -38.79 -6.55
N ALA A 41 -10.15 -39.17 -7.11
CA ALA A 41 -10.25 -40.34 -7.97
C ALA A 41 -9.53 -40.15 -9.32
N LEU A 42 -9.60 -38.95 -9.91
CA LEU A 42 -8.88 -38.59 -11.13
C LEU A 42 -7.36 -38.50 -10.89
N LYS A 43 -6.92 -37.95 -9.76
CA LYS A 43 -5.51 -37.92 -9.33
C LYS A 43 -4.91 -39.32 -9.29
N ARG A 44 -5.61 -40.30 -8.71
CA ARG A 44 -5.18 -41.70 -8.65
C ARG A 44 -5.01 -42.34 -10.04
N ALA A 45 -5.76 -41.86 -11.04
CA ALA A 45 -5.64 -42.30 -12.43
C ALA A 45 -4.54 -41.55 -13.22
N GLY A 46 -3.99 -40.48 -12.66
CA GLY A 46 -2.84 -39.72 -13.15
C GLY A 46 -2.99 -39.25 -14.61
N LYS A 47 -1.91 -39.35 -15.39
CA LYS A 47 -1.87 -38.90 -16.80
C LYS A 47 -2.98 -39.46 -17.70
N ARG A 48 -3.56 -40.62 -17.34
CA ARG A 48 -4.65 -41.24 -18.11
C ARG A 48 -5.98 -40.50 -17.95
N ALA A 49 -6.18 -39.78 -16.84
CA ALA A 49 -7.33 -38.94 -16.56
C ALA A 49 -7.16 -37.49 -17.03
N LEU A 50 -5.92 -37.01 -17.04
CA LEU A 50 -5.59 -35.65 -17.50
C LEU A 50 -5.98 -35.42 -18.98
N SER A 51 -5.63 -36.34 -19.89
CA SER A 51 -5.96 -36.14 -21.32
C SER A 51 -7.46 -36.10 -21.61
N PRO A 52 -8.32 -36.94 -20.99
CA PRO A 52 -9.77 -36.78 -21.07
C PRO A 52 -10.28 -35.45 -20.50
N LEU A 53 -9.79 -35.00 -19.34
CA LEU A 53 -10.21 -33.75 -18.71
C LEU A 53 -9.85 -32.53 -19.57
N VAL A 54 -8.60 -32.43 -20.04
CA VAL A 54 -8.17 -31.38 -20.97
C VAL A 54 -8.98 -31.41 -22.26
N ARG A 55 -9.34 -32.61 -22.76
CA ARG A 55 -10.20 -32.73 -23.95
C ARG A 55 -11.63 -32.23 -23.69
N SER A 56 -12.16 -32.37 -22.48
CA SER A 56 -13.44 -31.77 -22.09
C SER A 56 -13.35 -30.26 -22.08
N LEU A 57 -12.29 -29.68 -21.50
CA LEU A 57 -12.02 -28.23 -21.53
C LEU A 57 -11.91 -27.66 -22.95
N TRP A 58 -11.38 -28.43 -23.91
CA TRP A 58 -11.33 -28.02 -25.32
C TRP A 58 -12.68 -28.01 -26.06
N ARG A 59 -13.70 -28.69 -25.51
CA ARG A 59 -15.00 -28.90 -26.17
C ARG A 59 -16.14 -28.16 -25.49
N GLU A 60 -16.01 -27.89 -24.20
CA GLU A 60 -17.05 -27.28 -23.39
C GLU A 60 -17.14 -25.78 -23.66
N THR A 61 -18.35 -25.24 -23.66
CA THR A 61 -18.62 -23.80 -23.84
C THR A 61 -19.33 -23.18 -22.64
N ASP A 62 -19.92 -24.01 -21.78
CA ASP A 62 -20.59 -23.56 -20.56
C ASP A 62 -19.58 -23.08 -19.50
N ALA A 63 -19.78 -21.87 -18.98
CA ALA A 63 -18.84 -21.24 -18.04
C ALA A 63 -18.75 -22.00 -16.71
N GLU A 64 -19.87 -22.51 -16.19
CA GLU A 64 -19.89 -23.22 -14.91
C GLU A 64 -19.16 -24.56 -15.00
N LEU A 65 -19.36 -25.30 -16.09
CA LEU A 65 -18.63 -26.53 -16.36
C LEU A 65 -17.15 -26.30 -16.62
N LEU A 66 -16.77 -25.21 -17.29
CA LEU A 66 -15.37 -24.84 -17.48
C LEU A 66 -14.67 -24.55 -16.15
N SER A 67 -15.30 -23.80 -15.25
CA SER A 67 -14.79 -23.58 -13.89
C SER A 67 -14.64 -24.90 -13.12
N LYS A 68 -15.65 -25.78 -13.17
CA LYS A 68 -15.57 -27.11 -12.52
C LYS A 68 -14.44 -27.96 -13.09
N TYR A 69 -14.22 -27.95 -14.41
CA TYR A 69 -13.11 -28.68 -15.01
C TYR A 69 -11.75 -28.06 -14.72
N ALA A 70 -11.66 -26.73 -14.61
CA ALA A 70 -10.45 -26.02 -14.20
C ALA A 70 -10.07 -26.39 -12.75
N TYR A 71 -11.04 -26.36 -11.82
CA TYR A 71 -10.86 -26.81 -10.44
C TYR A 71 -10.29 -28.24 -10.34
N LEU A 72 -10.75 -29.16 -11.18
CA LEU A 72 -10.23 -30.54 -11.18
C LEU A 72 -8.76 -30.64 -11.63
N LEU A 73 -8.19 -29.61 -12.25
CA LEU A 73 -6.77 -29.56 -12.60
C LEU A 73 -5.87 -29.37 -11.37
N ASP A 74 -6.37 -28.77 -10.27
CA ASP A 74 -5.65 -28.61 -8.99
C ASP A 74 -5.14 -29.93 -8.42
N PHE A 75 -5.84 -31.02 -8.72
CA PHE A 75 -5.50 -32.35 -8.23
C PHE A 75 -4.30 -32.97 -8.96
N PHE A 76 -3.79 -32.35 -10.02
CA PHE A 76 -2.65 -32.82 -10.80
C PHE A 76 -1.39 -31.99 -10.54
N GLU A 77 -0.42 -32.60 -9.86
CA GLU A 77 0.88 -31.99 -9.50
C GLU A 77 1.80 -31.68 -10.71
N ASP A 78 1.48 -32.19 -11.89
CA ASP A 78 2.28 -32.01 -13.11
C ASP A 78 1.82 -30.74 -13.88
N GLU A 79 2.62 -29.67 -13.92
CA GLU A 79 2.39 -28.41 -14.70
C GLU A 79 2.12 -28.49 -16.23
N PRO A 80 2.41 -29.55 -17.02
CA PRO A 80 2.15 -29.55 -18.47
C PRO A 80 0.69 -29.30 -18.92
N TRP A 81 -0.29 -29.34 -18.01
CA TRP A 81 -1.65 -28.94 -18.34
C TRP A 81 -1.85 -27.42 -18.36
N LEU A 82 -1.00 -26.64 -17.68
CA LEU A 82 -1.09 -25.18 -17.66
C LEU A 82 -0.86 -24.60 -19.05
N GLU A 83 0.14 -25.12 -19.79
CA GLU A 83 0.35 -24.79 -21.20
C GLU A 83 -0.87 -25.11 -22.08
N GLN A 84 -1.61 -26.17 -21.75
CA GLN A 84 -2.84 -26.53 -22.47
C GLN A 84 -3.96 -25.55 -22.16
N LEU A 85 -4.11 -25.13 -20.90
CA LEU A 85 -5.10 -24.13 -20.48
C LEU A 85 -4.82 -22.77 -21.14
N ILE A 86 -3.56 -22.34 -21.19
CA ILE A 86 -3.11 -21.17 -21.94
C ILE A 86 -3.50 -21.29 -23.42
N GLN A 87 -3.24 -22.44 -24.06
CA GLN A 87 -3.60 -22.65 -25.46
C GLN A 87 -5.12 -22.62 -25.70
N ILE A 88 -5.92 -23.10 -24.75
CA ILE A 88 -7.38 -23.05 -24.81
C ILE A 88 -7.84 -21.59 -24.81
N VAL A 89 -7.37 -20.80 -23.83
CA VAL A 89 -7.72 -19.38 -23.70
C VAL A 89 -7.33 -18.57 -24.93
N LEU A 90 -6.15 -18.82 -25.51
CA LEU A 90 -5.64 -18.05 -26.64
C LEU A 90 -6.19 -18.46 -28.01
N ARG A 91 -6.60 -19.73 -28.19
CA ARG A 91 -7.00 -20.24 -29.52
C ARG A 91 -8.51 -20.39 -29.70
N ARG A 92 -9.28 -20.44 -28.61
CA ARG A 92 -10.73 -20.60 -28.69
C ARG A 92 -11.44 -19.27 -28.83
N THR A 93 -11.98 -19.04 -30.02
CA THR A 93 -12.79 -17.85 -30.34
C THR A 93 -14.29 -18.10 -30.20
N ASP A 94 -14.68 -19.33 -29.86
CA ASP A 94 -16.08 -19.77 -29.71
C ASP A 94 -16.67 -19.57 -28.31
N LEU A 95 -15.84 -19.18 -27.34
CA LEU A 95 -16.24 -18.93 -25.96
C LEU A 95 -16.84 -17.53 -25.79
N ASP A 96 -17.94 -17.43 -25.03
CA ASP A 96 -18.50 -16.14 -24.61
C ASP A 96 -17.67 -15.48 -23.49
N SER A 97 -18.03 -14.25 -23.11
CA SER A 97 -17.27 -13.47 -22.13
C SER A 97 -17.24 -14.14 -20.75
N THR A 98 -18.34 -14.77 -20.34
CA THR A 98 -18.43 -15.51 -19.07
C THR A 98 -17.53 -16.74 -19.04
N ALA A 99 -17.51 -17.52 -20.12
CA ALA A 99 -16.65 -18.69 -20.26
C ALA A 99 -15.18 -18.32 -20.38
N LYS A 100 -14.84 -17.23 -21.07
CA LYS A 100 -13.47 -16.70 -21.12
C LYS A 100 -13.01 -16.19 -19.75
N SER A 101 -13.87 -15.48 -19.02
CA SER A 101 -13.58 -14.98 -17.66
C SER A 101 -13.27 -16.12 -16.69
N ALA A 102 -14.07 -17.20 -16.72
CA ALA A 102 -13.83 -18.39 -15.91
C ALA A 102 -12.43 -19.00 -16.13
N LEU A 103 -11.98 -19.05 -17.38
CA LEU A 103 -10.65 -19.59 -17.71
C LEU A 103 -9.51 -18.62 -17.38
N LEU A 104 -9.72 -17.30 -17.54
CA LEU A 104 -8.74 -16.28 -17.15
C LEU A 104 -8.56 -16.25 -15.63
N GLY A 105 -9.65 -16.34 -14.86
CA GLY A 105 -9.61 -16.45 -13.39
C GLY A 105 -8.81 -17.67 -12.95
N ALA A 106 -9.04 -18.83 -13.59
CA ALA A 106 -8.24 -20.02 -13.31
C ALA A 106 -6.74 -19.80 -13.63
N LEU A 107 -6.39 -19.15 -14.75
CA LEU A 107 -4.97 -18.85 -15.04
C LEU A 107 -4.32 -17.92 -14.00
N GLN A 108 -5.08 -16.94 -13.49
CA GLN A 108 -4.63 -16.01 -12.45
C GLN A 108 -4.39 -16.73 -11.12
N GLU A 109 -5.27 -17.66 -10.73
CA GLU A 109 -5.11 -18.52 -9.54
C GLU A 109 -3.82 -19.37 -9.61
N TYR A 110 -3.36 -19.71 -10.82
CA TYR A 110 -2.09 -20.43 -11.05
C TYR A 110 -0.88 -19.51 -11.24
N GLY A 111 -0.99 -18.23 -10.88
CA GLY A 111 0.14 -17.29 -10.90
C GLY A 111 0.52 -16.80 -12.30
N ILE A 112 -0.35 -16.96 -13.30
CA ILE A 112 -0.14 -16.30 -14.60
C ILE A 112 -0.67 -14.89 -14.52
N ASP A 113 0.20 -13.93 -14.80
CA ASP A 113 -0.21 -12.54 -14.97
C ASP A 113 -1.04 -12.38 -16.24
N ILE A 114 -2.34 -12.24 -16.04
CA ILE A 114 -3.32 -12.07 -17.12
C ILE A 114 -3.33 -10.62 -17.66
N ASN A 115 -2.73 -9.66 -16.96
CA ASN A 115 -2.63 -8.26 -17.39
C ASN A 115 -1.53 -8.04 -18.44
N LEU A 116 -0.67 -9.04 -18.66
CA LEU A 116 0.37 -9.00 -19.68
C LEU A 116 -0.09 -9.63 -21.00
N PRO A 117 0.48 -9.21 -22.15
CA PRO A 117 0.29 -9.89 -23.42
C PRO A 117 0.72 -11.37 -23.32
N PRO A 118 -0.03 -12.32 -23.91
CA PRO A 118 -1.14 -12.11 -24.85
C PRO A 118 -2.54 -12.00 -24.20
N PHE A 119 -2.67 -12.11 -22.87
CA PHE A 119 -3.95 -12.16 -22.16
C PHE A 119 -4.60 -10.79 -21.93
N ALA A 120 -3.80 -9.73 -21.83
CA ALA A 120 -4.29 -8.35 -21.67
C ALA A 120 -5.42 -8.00 -22.66
N ARG A 121 -5.23 -8.36 -23.94
CA ARG A 121 -6.22 -8.12 -25.01
C ARG A 121 -7.51 -8.92 -24.83
N LEU A 122 -7.41 -10.09 -24.20
CA LEU A 122 -8.58 -10.92 -23.89
C LEU A 122 -9.30 -10.42 -22.65
N LEU A 123 -8.59 -9.82 -21.67
CA LEU A 123 -9.23 -9.09 -20.58
C LEU A 123 -10.01 -7.89 -21.11
N ASP A 124 -9.43 -7.10 -22.03
CA ASP A 124 -10.14 -5.98 -22.66
C ASP A 124 -11.43 -6.43 -23.38
N GLU A 125 -11.42 -7.63 -23.99
CA GLU A 125 -12.60 -8.24 -24.62
C GLU A 125 -13.63 -8.78 -23.62
N VAL A 126 -13.19 -9.19 -22.42
CA VAL A 126 -14.00 -9.88 -21.40
C VAL A 126 -14.60 -8.91 -20.38
N GLN A 127 -13.87 -7.85 -20.02
CA GLN A 127 -14.34 -6.81 -19.11
C GLN A 127 -15.51 -6.01 -19.71
N GLY A 128 -15.78 -6.13 -21.02
CA GLY A 128 -16.82 -5.34 -21.67
C GLY A 128 -16.42 -3.86 -21.79
N PRO A 129 -17.24 -3.03 -22.45
CA PRO A 129 -16.90 -1.62 -22.61
C PRO A 129 -16.89 -0.91 -21.24
N LEU A 130 -15.95 0.04 -21.03
CA LEU A 130 -15.84 0.87 -19.82
C LEU A 130 -17.19 1.46 -19.35
N SER A 131 -18.09 1.71 -20.30
CA SER A 131 -19.46 2.17 -20.05
C SER A 131 -20.33 1.22 -19.21
N GLU A 132 -19.97 -0.06 -19.10
CA GLU A 132 -20.71 -1.07 -18.33
C GLU A 132 -20.04 -1.42 -17.00
N THR A 133 -18.70 -1.42 -16.94
CA THR A 133 -17.94 -1.77 -15.74
C THR A 133 -17.80 -0.60 -14.78
N LEU A 134 -17.46 0.58 -15.29
CA LEU A 134 -17.19 1.75 -14.46
C LEU A 134 -18.40 2.16 -13.60
N PRO A 135 -19.66 2.18 -14.10
CA PRO A 135 -20.81 2.49 -13.26
C PRO A 135 -20.97 1.55 -12.06
N ARG A 136 -20.70 0.25 -12.22
CA ARG A 136 -20.77 -0.73 -11.13
C ARG A 136 -19.67 -0.50 -10.08
N LEU A 137 -18.50 -0.11 -10.54
CA LEU A 137 -17.41 0.26 -9.65
C LEU A 137 -17.78 1.53 -8.87
N LEU A 138 -18.26 2.58 -9.55
CA LEU A 138 -18.69 3.83 -8.92
C LEU A 138 -19.95 3.68 -8.03
N GLU A 139 -20.70 2.58 -8.11
CA GLU A 139 -21.76 2.23 -7.14
C GLU A 139 -21.24 1.95 -5.74
N GLN A 140 -19.97 1.56 -5.61
CA GLN A 140 -19.32 1.33 -4.32
C GLN A 140 -18.86 2.64 -3.64
N GLY A 141 -19.10 3.80 -4.27
CA GLY A 141 -18.77 5.10 -3.68
C GLY A 141 -17.26 5.34 -3.63
N GLU A 142 -16.73 5.69 -2.46
CA GLU A 142 -15.30 5.99 -2.27
C GLU A 142 -14.41 4.76 -2.48
N GLU A 143 -14.85 3.58 -2.05
CA GLU A 143 -14.13 2.32 -2.25
C GLU A 143 -13.95 2.01 -3.74
N GLY A 144 -15.01 2.19 -4.53
CA GLY A 144 -14.92 2.04 -5.98
C GLY A 144 -13.99 3.06 -6.66
N LEU A 145 -13.94 4.29 -6.14
CA LEU A 145 -12.97 5.29 -6.62
C LEU A 145 -11.53 4.88 -6.27
N ILE A 146 -11.30 4.32 -5.08
CA ILE A 146 -9.97 3.84 -4.66
C ILE A 146 -9.52 2.70 -5.56
N ILE A 147 -10.35 1.68 -5.75
CA ILE A 147 -10.05 0.53 -6.63
C ILE A 147 -9.77 1.01 -8.07
N PHE A 148 -10.56 1.96 -8.59
CA PHE A 148 -10.27 2.54 -9.90
C PHE A 148 -8.89 3.20 -9.94
N MET A 149 -8.55 3.96 -8.90
CA MET A 149 -7.29 4.69 -8.83
C MET A 149 -6.08 3.76 -8.65
N GLU A 150 -6.22 2.65 -7.92
CA GLU A 150 -5.20 1.60 -7.81
C GLU A 150 -4.79 1.10 -9.21
N ASP A 151 -5.75 0.63 -9.99
CA ASP A 151 -5.50 0.15 -11.35
C ASP A 151 -5.01 1.27 -12.28
N PHE A 152 -5.66 2.44 -12.20
CA PHE A 152 -5.38 3.56 -13.09
C PHE A 152 -3.92 4.04 -12.95
N LEU A 153 -3.38 4.10 -11.74
CA LEU A 153 -2.04 4.61 -11.48
C LEU A 153 -0.94 3.64 -11.97
N LEU A 154 -1.24 2.35 -12.09
CA LEU A 154 -0.34 1.33 -12.63
C LEU A 154 -0.28 1.33 -14.16
N TYR A 155 -1.31 1.85 -14.83
CA TYR A 155 -1.33 1.87 -16.29
C TYR A 155 -0.27 2.81 -16.90
N PRO A 156 0.28 2.45 -18.08
CA PRO A 156 1.10 3.38 -18.85
C PRO A 156 0.34 4.67 -19.17
N GLN A 157 1.05 5.80 -19.23
CA GLN A 157 0.45 7.12 -19.44
C GLN A 157 -0.45 7.19 -20.69
N GLU A 158 -0.10 6.50 -21.78
CA GLU A 158 -0.92 6.45 -22.99
C GLU A 158 -2.31 5.84 -22.73
N MET A 159 -2.36 4.79 -21.91
CA MET A 159 -3.60 4.12 -21.52
C MET A 159 -4.39 4.94 -20.51
N GLN A 160 -3.72 5.59 -19.56
CA GLN A 160 -4.36 6.55 -18.64
C GLN A 160 -5.08 7.66 -19.42
N LEU A 161 -4.41 8.28 -20.39
CA LEU A 161 -5.01 9.33 -21.22
C LEU A 161 -6.19 8.81 -22.05
N ALA A 162 -6.07 7.61 -22.64
CA ALA A 162 -7.16 7.00 -23.38
C ALA A 162 -8.38 6.72 -22.49
N LEU A 163 -8.17 6.19 -21.27
CA LEU A 163 -9.24 5.97 -20.30
C LEU A 163 -9.94 7.28 -19.92
N VAL A 164 -9.18 8.35 -19.62
CA VAL A 164 -9.74 9.67 -19.30
C VAL A 164 -10.54 10.25 -20.48
N GLN A 165 -10.16 9.97 -21.72
CA GLN A 165 -10.94 10.38 -22.89
C GLN A 165 -12.28 9.63 -23.01
N GLU A 166 -12.28 8.34 -22.72
CA GLU A 166 -13.48 7.49 -22.77
C GLU A 166 -14.51 7.87 -21.70
N LEU A 167 -14.09 8.42 -20.56
CA LEU A 167 -14.98 8.92 -19.50
C LEU A 167 -16.04 9.91 -20.01
N ALA A 168 -15.76 10.68 -21.08
CA ALA A 168 -16.75 11.59 -21.67
C ALA A 168 -17.99 10.89 -22.25
N HIS A 169 -17.89 9.58 -22.53
CA HIS A 169 -18.95 8.79 -23.17
C HIS A 169 -19.68 7.87 -22.19
N VAL A 170 -19.22 7.79 -20.93
CA VAL A 170 -19.86 6.97 -19.89
C VAL A 170 -21.10 7.72 -19.37
N PRO A 171 -22.33 7.18 -19.51
CA PRO A 171 -23.56 7.86 -19.13
C PRO A 171 -23.83 7.74 -17.63
N ASP A 172 -22.88 8.15 -16.79
CA ASP A 172 -22.97 8.11 -15.33
C ASP A 172 -22.52 9.44 -14.70
N PRO A 173 -23.37 10.12 -13.90
CA PRO A 173 -23.02 11.41 -13.32
C PRO A 173 -21.85 11.34 -12.30
N ARG A 174 -21.56 10.16 -11.73
CA ARG A 174 -20.45 9.96 -10.78
C ARG A 174 -19.08 10.04 -11.45
N VAL A 175 -19.02 9.97 -12.78
CA VAL A 175 -17.81 10.22 -13.56
C VAL A 175 -17.26 11.62 -13.27
N LEU A 176 -18.10 12.60 -12.95
CA LEU A 176 -17.66 13.93 -12.55
C LEU A 176 -16.82 13.91 -11.28
N THR A 177 -17.18 13.09 -10.29
CA THR A 177 -16.41 12.90 -9.06
C THR A 177 -15.06 12.27 -9.36
N LEU A 178 -15.02 11.27 -10.24
CA LEU A 178 -13.76 10.65 -10.66
C LEU A 178 -12.85 11.67 -11.39
N LEU A 179 -13.40 12.46 -12.30
CA LEU A 179 -12.65 13.52 -12.98
C LEU A 179 -12.14 14.57 -12.00
N GLU A 180 -12.90 14.91 -10.95
CA GLU A 180 -12.45 15.81 -9.88
C GLU A 180 -11.27 15.21 -9.08
N VAL A 181 -11.28 13.91 -8.80
CA VAL A 181 -10.13 13.21 -8.18
C VAL A 181 -8.89 13.33 -9.08
N LEU A 182 -9.05 13.04 -10.38
CA LEU A 182 -8.00 13.09 -11.40
C LEU A 182 -7.40 14.49 -11.59
N LEU A 183 -8.16 15.56 -11.33
CA LEU A 183 -7.66 16.94 -11.40
C LEU A 183 -6.56 17.27 -10.38
N GLY A 184 -6.34 16.41 -9.37
CA GLY A 184 -5.22 16.58 -8.45
C GLY A 184 -4.30 15.37 -8.38
N VAL A 185 -4.16 14.64 -9.48
CA VAL A 185 -3.04 13.71 -9.71
C VAL A 185 -1.79 14.50 -10.10
N ASP A 186 -0.62 14.04 -9.70
CA ASP A 186 0.67 14.68 -10.00
C ASP A 186 1.18 14.42 -11.44
N SER A 187 0.28 14.43 -12.42
CA SER A 187 0.61 14.39 -13.86
C SER A 187 -0.09 15.52 -14.59
N PRO A 188 0.65 16.52 -15.10
CA PRO A 188 0.08 17.61 -15.88
C PRO A 188 -0.74 17.12 -17.08
N GLU A 189 -0.30 16.07 -17.77
CA GLU A 189 -0.96 15.53 -18.95
C GLU A 189 -2.34 14.93 -18.62
N ILE A 190 -2.42 14.16 -17.52
CA ILE A 190 -3.68 13.58 -17.04
C ILE A 190 -4.64 14.70 -16.59
N VAL A 191 -4.13 15.70 -15.87
CA VAL A 191 -4.93 16.84 -15.42
C VAL A 191 -5.46 17.64 -16.60
N GLU A 192 -4.64 17.90 -17.62
CA GLU A 192 -5.04 18.60 -18.84
C GLU A 192 -6.12 17.82 -19.62
N GLU A 193 -5.98 16.50 -19.76
CA GLU A 193 -6.99 15.67 -20.41
C GLU A 193 -8.28 15.60 -19.57
N ALA A 194 -8.20 15.53 -18.24
CA ALA A 194 -9.37 15.58 -17.37
C ALA A 194 -10.16 16.88 -17.55
N VAL A 195 -9.47 18.03 -17.63
CA VAL A 195 -10.10 19.33 -17.95
C VAL A 195 -10.73 19.35 -19.35
N ALA A 196 -10.08 18.72 -20.33
CA ALA A 196 -10.59 18.62 -21.69
C ALA A 196 -11.85 17.73 -21.76
N THR A 197 -11.84 16.60 -21.06
CA THR A 197 -12.94 15.64 -20.92
C THR A 197 -14.13 16.26 -20.18
N LEU A 198 -13.91 16.97 -19.07
CA LEU A 198 -14.96 17.75 -18.41
C LEU A 198 -15.65 18.68 -19.41
N GLY A 199 -14.88 19.42 -20.22
CA GLY A 199 -15.45 20.30 -21.25
C GLY A 199 -16.29 19.56 -22.32
N LYS A 200 -16.17 18.23 -22.47
CA LYS A 200 -16.95 17.37 -23.41
C LYS A 200 -18.29 16.94 -22.79
N ILE A 201 -18.33 16.78 -21.48
CA ILE A 201 -19.52 16.37 -20.73
C ILE A 201 -20.49 17.55 -20.65
N ARG A 202 -21.67 17.38 -21.27
CA ARG A 202 -22.68 18.45 -21.41
C ARG A 202 -23.63 18.48 -20.20
N GLU A 203 -23.06 18.59 -19.01
CA GLU A 203 -23.81 18.66 -17.76
C GLU A 203 -23.43 19.90 -16.94
N PRO A 204 -24.37 20.50 -16.18
CA PRO A 204 -24.08 21.63 -15.30
C PRO A 204 -22.96 21.33 -14.28
N GLY A 205 -22.93 20.10 -13.73
CA GLY A 205 -21.91 19.69 -12.77
C GLY A 205 -20.49 19.75 -13.32
N SER A 206 -20.29 19.48 -14.62
CA SER A 206 -18.98 19.64 -15.25
C SER A 206 -18.52 21.10 -15.26
N ALA A 207 -19.43 22.04 -15.52
CA ALA A 207 -19.12 23.46 -15.45
C ALA A 207 -18.79 23.90 -14.01
N ASP A 208 -19.44 23.32 -13.01
CA ASP A 208 -19.14 23.58 -11.59
C ASP A 208 -17.72 23.13 -11.21
N VAL A 209 -17.33 21.90 -11.58
CA VAL A 209 -15.98 21.36 -11.34
C VAL A 209 -14.93 22.20 -12.06
N LEU A 210 -15.14 22.55 -13.34
CA LEU A 210 -14.22 23.40 -14.09
C LEU A 210 -14.09 24.81 -13.50
N SER A 211 -15.18 25.38 -12.98
CA SER A 211 -15.17 26.70 -12.32
C SER A 211 -14.38 26.67 -11.03
N ALA A 212 -14.57 25.63 -10.20
CA ALA A 212 -13.79 25.43 -8.98
C ALA A 212 -12.30 25.24 -9.29
N CYS A 213 -11.98 24.39 -10.28
CA CYS A 213 -10.61 24.18 -10.74
C CYS A 213 -9.95 25.49 -11.22
N ALA A 214 -10.65 26.29 -12.04
CA ALA A 214 -10.13 27.56 -12.51
C ALA A 214 -9.84 28.58 -11.38
N ALA A 215 -10.60 28.52 -10.28
CA ALA A 215 -10.39 29.39 -9.13
C ALA A 215 -9.14 29.01 -8.32
N ALA A 216 -8.85 27.71 -8.21
CA ALA A 216 -7.71 27.18 -7.45
C ALA A 216 -6.41 27.07 -8.28
N ALA A 217 -6.51 26.86 -9.59
CA ALA A 217 -5.37 26.58 -10.46
C ALA A 217 -4.47 27.80 -10.72
N SER A 218 -3.18 27.54 -10.95
CA SER A 218 -2.23 28.49 -11.53
C SER A 218 -2.29 28.49 -13.07
N GLU A 219 -1.66 29.46 -13.72
CA GLU A 219 -1.42 29.38 -15.16
C GLU A 219 -0.40 28.27 -15.46
N PRO A 220 -0.50 27.52 -16.60
CA PRO A 220 -1.45 27.67 -17.71
C PRO A 220 -2.80 26.91 -17.54
N LEU A 221 -2.92 26.05 -16.53
CA LEU A 221 -4.10 25.21 -16.30
C LEU A 221 -5.38 26.03 -16.14
N ARG A 222 -5.29 27.20 -15.49
CA ARG A 222 -6.42 28.13 -15.35
C ARG A 222 -7.03 28.55 -16.68
N GLU A 223 -6.20 28.87 -17.69
CA GLU A 223 -6.74 29.24 -19.01
C GLU A 223 -7.35 28.04 -19.74
N LEU A 224 -6.82 26.83 -19.56
CA LEU A 224 -7.43 25.61 -20.08
C LEU A 224 -8.85 25.41 -19.52
N CYS A 225 -9.02 25.56 -18.19
CA CYS A 225 -10.32 25.48 -17.55
C CYS A 225 -11.30 26.53 -18.09
N ARG A 226 -10.83 27.78 -18.24
CA ARG A 226 -11.63 28.87 -18.82
C ARG A 226 -12.04 28.60 -20.26
N ARG A 227 -11.17 28.00 -21.09
CA ARG A 227 -11.50 27.59 -22.45
C ARG A 227 -12.59 26.51 -22.46
N SER A 228 -12.48 25.49 -21.61
CA SER A 228 -13.51 24.45 -21.48
C SER A 228 -14.85 25.02 -21.00
N LEU A 229 -14.84 25.95 -20.03
CA LEU A 229 -16.04 26.67 -19.59
C LEU A 229 -16.69 27.48 -20.72
N ARG A 230 -15.89 28.23 -21.50
CA ARG A 230 -16.41 28.97 -22.67
C ARG A 230 -17.07 28.01 -23.67
N ARG A 231 -16.53 26.81 -23.87
CA ARG A 231 -17.11 25.79 -24.76
C ARG A 231 -18.48 25.29 -24.26
N LEU A 232 -18.60 25.01 -22.97
CA LEU A 232 -19.88 24.63 -22.36
C LEU A 232 -20.91 25.78 -22.44
N ALA A 233 -20.46 27.01 -22.20
CA ALA A 233 -21.27 28.21 -22.31
C ALA A 233 -21.89 28.41 -23.70
N PHE A 234 -21.17 28.06 -24.78
CA PHE A 234 -21.70 28.12 -26.15
C PHE A 234 -22.90 27.19 -26.38
N VAL A 235 -23.01 26.09 -25.61
CA VAL A 235 -24.14 25.15 -25.67
C VAL A 235 -25.20 25.49 -24.62
N GLY A 236 -25.07 26.63 -23.93
CA GLY A 236 -26.01 27.11 -22.92
C GLY A 236 -25.80 26.55 -21.52
N ILE A 237 -24.69 25.84 -21.27
CA ILE A 237 -24.35 25.30 -19.95
C ILE A 237 -23.47 26.31 -19.23
N GLN A 238 -23.91 26.75 -18.07
CA GLN A 238 -23.19 27.70 -17.22
C GLN A 238 -22.93 27.06 -15.86
N PRO A 239 -21.83 27.41 -15.18
CA PRO A 239 -21.64 27.00 -13.80
C PRO A 239 -22.74 27.62 -12.93
N SER A 240 -23.17 26.85 -11.94
CA SER A 240 -23.97 27.31 -10.83
C SER A 240 -23.27 28.50 -10.15
N PRO A 241 -24.03 29.48 -9.63
CA PRO A 241 -23.42 30.58 -8.88
C PRO A 241 -22.64 30.01 -7.69
N PRO A 242 -21.40 30.48 -7.45
CA PRO A 242 -20.56 29.93 -6.39
C PRO A 242 -21.24 30.13 -5.03
N VAL A 243 -21.58 29.02 -4.38
CA VAL A 243 -22.03 29.02 -3.00
C VAL A 243 -20.77 29.10 -2.13
N PRO A 244 -20.66 30.05 -1.19
CA PRO A 244 -19.54 30.08 -0.26
C PRO A 244 -19.51 28.78 0.55
N VAL A 245 -18.58 27.88 0.19
CA VAL A 245 -18.33 26.70 1.00
C VAL A 245 -17.47 27.16 2.17
N HIS A 246 -18.08 27.24 3.35
CA HIS A 246 -17.33 27.37 4.60
C HIS A 246 -16.99 25.97 5.06
N PRO A 247 -15.76 25.51 4.83
CA PRO A 247 -15.45 24.13 5.12
C PRO A 247 -15.44 23.98 6.66
N SER A 248 -16.10 22.94 7.17
CA SER A 248 -16.30 22.77 8.61
C SER A 248 -14.96 22.73 9.35
N PRO A 249 -14.91 23.02 10.66
CA PRO A 249 -13.65 22.94 11.39
C PRO A 249 -13.10 21.50 11.42
N PHE A 250 -11.78 21.38 11.52
CA PHE A 250 -11.16 20.12 11.90
C PHE A 250 -11.60 19.74 13.32
N HIS A 251 -11.89 18.45 13.51
CA HIS A 251 -12.19 17.88 14.81
C HIS A 251 -10.91 17.66 15.61
N VAL A 252 -9.93 16.98 14.99
CA VAL A 252 -8.65 16.64 15.62
C VAL A 252 -7.56 16.39 14.58
N ALA A 253 -6.31 16.55 15.01
CA ALA A 253 -5.14 16.06 14.33
C ALA A 253 -4.24 15.32 15.34
N TRP A 254 -3.75 14.15 14.95
CA TRP A 254 -2.85 13.31 15.74
C TRP A 254 -1.62 12.95 14.93
N VAL A 255 -0.52 12.66 15.61
CA VAL A 255 0.72 12.19 14.98
C VAL A 255 1.39 11.17 15.89
N SER A 256 2.05 10.16 15.33
CA SER A 256 2.89 9.25 16.11
C SER A 256 4.29 9.85 16.25
N PRO A 257 5.08 9.39 17.24
CA PRO A 257 6.52 9.54 17.19
C PRO A 257 7.09 8.96 15.90
N MET A 258 8.27 9.46 15.52
CA MET A 258 9.05 8.87 14.44
C MET A 258 9.72 7.60 14.95
N ASP A 259 9.61 6.51 14.20
CA ASP A 259 10.24 5.25 14.56
C ASP A 259 11.70 5.14 14.07
N GLY A 260 12.33 4.02 14.41
CA GLY A 260 13.70 3.69 14.03
C GLY A 260 13.89 3.33 12.56
N ALA A 261 12.81 3.18 11.78
CA ALA A 261 12.84 3.00 10.33
C ALA A 261 12.63 4.33 9.58
N GLY A 262 12.11 5.36 10.24
CA GLY A 262 11.86 6.69 9.67
C GLY A 262 10.38 6.93 9.31
N TYR A 263 9.47 6.07 9.78
CA TYR A 263 8.03 6.24 9.61
C TYR A 263 7.39 7.01 10.76
N ARG A 264 6.26 7.61 10.45
CA ARG A 264 5.29 8.10 11.42
C ARG A 264 3.88 8.11 10.82
N THR A 265 2.88 7.98 11.65
CA THR A 265 1.48 8.16 11.27
C THR A 265 1.05 9.60 11.50
N LEU A 266 0.27 10.16 10.57
CA LEU A 266 -0.41 11.45 10.70
C LEU A 266 -1.90 11.27 10.44
N TRP A 267 -2.73 11.67 11.41
CA TRP A 267 -4.17 11.47 11.37
C TRP A 267 -4.90 12.81 11.40
N PHE A 268 -5.88 12.99 10.50
CA PHE A 268 -6.76 14.15 10.49
C PHE A 268 -8.21 13.71 10.52
N ALA A 269 -9.04 14.40 11.30
CA ALA A 269 -10.49 14.26 11.22
C ALA A 269 -11.16 15.63 11.13
N ARG A 270 -12.23 15.71 10.35
CA ARG A 270 -12.95 16.95 10.05
C ARG A 270 -14.45 16.73 10.02
N TRP A 271 -15.21 17.71 10.48
CA TRP A 271 -16.67 17.66 10.42
C TRP A 271 -17.18 17.73 8.97
N ARG A 272 -18.14 16.87 8.61
CA ARG A 272 -18.86 16.94 7.32
C ARG A 272 -20.31 17.42 7.47
N GLY A 273 -20.82 17.40 8.69
CA GLY A 273 -22.18 17.82 9.03
C GLY A 273 -22.48 17.52 10.49
N THR A 274 -23.76 17.45 10.83
CA THR A 274 -24.18 17.12 12.20
C THR A 274 -23.98 15.63 12.46
N GLY A 275 -23.04 15.28 13.35
CA GLY A 275 -22.82 13.88 13.78
C GLY A 275 -22.03 13.01 12.79
N GLN A 276 -21.41 13.60 11.77
CA GLN A 276 -20.61 12.90 10.76
C GLN A 276 -19.23 13.56 10.62
N LEU A 277 -18.21 12.72 10.52
CA LEU A 277 -16.81 13.09 10.31
C LEU A 277 -16.33 12.53 8.98
N ALA A 278 -15.32 13.17 8.41
CA ALA A 278 -14.38 12.54 7.49
C ALA A 278 -13.04 12.42 8.22
N PHE A 279 -12.27 11.39 7.92
CA PHE A 279 -10.92 11.28 8.42
C PHE A 279 -9.98 10.65 7.39
N ILE A 280 -8.69 10.96 7.53
CA ILE A 280 -7.63 10.37 6.73
C ILE A 280 -6.42 10.11 7.63
N CYS A 281 -5.91 8.89 7.55
CA CYS A 281 -4.66 8.42 8.11
C CYS A 281 -3.61 8.38 7.01
N LEU A 282 -2.41 8.84 7.33
CA LEU A 282 -1.29 8.91 6.40
C LEU A 282 -0.08 8.30 7.09
N HIS A 283 0.58 7.35 6.43
CA HIS A 283 1.90 6.87 6.85
C HIS A 283 2.95 7.66 6.08
N LEU A 284 3.74 8.44 6.80
CA LEU A 284 4.79 9.29 6.26
C LEU A 284 6.14 8.64 6.55
N HIS A 285 6.98 8.57 5.53
CA HIS A 285 8.38 8.22 5.64
C HIS A 285 9.24 9.46 5.42
N GLU A 286 10.32 9.61 6.19
CA GLU A 286 11.13 10.83 6.21
C GLU A 286 11.81 11.18 4.88
N THR A 287 12.06 10.19 4.02
CA THR A 287 12.73 10.42 2.72
C THR A 287 11.77 10.43 1.55
N THR A 288 10.76 9.55 1.53
CA THR A 288 9.87 9.32 0.38
C THR A 288 8.52 10.00 0.52
N GLY A 289 8.18 10.52 1.71
CA GLY A 289 6.92 11.23 1.95
C GLY A 289 5.78 10.29 2.33
N ILE A 290 4.58 10.58 1.85
CA ILE A 290 3.38 9.78 2.10
C ILE A 290 3.49 8.46 1.34
N ARG A 291 3.56 7.34 2.06
CA ARG A 291 3.66 5.99 1.49
C ARG A 291 2.33 5.25 1.47
N ALA A 292 1.48 5.48 2.47
CA ALA A 292 0.16 4.86 2.55
C ALA A 292 -0.85 5.88 3.06
N ALA A 293 -2.11 5.71 2.64
CA ALA A 293 -3.22 6.48 3.13
C ALA A 293 -4.43 5.57 3.30
N TRP A 294 -5.25 5.84 4.30
CA TRP A 294 -6.54 5.16 4.47
C TRP A 294 -7.49 6.07 5.23
N GLY A 295 -8.79 5.84 5.12
CA GLY A 295 -9.75 6.65 5.85
C GLY A 295 -11.17 6.49 5.32
N ALA A 296 -12.01 7.44 5.70
CA ALA A 296 -13.39 7.48 5.23
C ALA A 296 -13.84 8.94 5.10
N GLY A 297 -14.51 9.28 4.00
CA GLY A 297 -15.10 10.60 3.81
C GLY A 297 -16.40 10.81 4.58
N ASN A 298 -17.00 9.74 5.12
CA ASN A 298 -18.19 9.81 5.97
C ASN A 298 -18.20 8.67 6.99
N ILE A 299 -18.02 9.00 8.27
CA ILE A 299 -18.08 8.08 9.41
C ILE A 299 -18.86 8.73 10.55
N SER A 300 -19.64 7.95 11.30
CA SER A 300 -20.31 8.49 12.47
C SER A 300 -19.30 8.84 13.56
N VAL A 301 -19.62 9.83 14.41
CA VAL A 301 -18.76 10.17 15.57
C VAL A 301 -18.51 8.96 16.46
N LYS A 302 -19.52 8.10 16.62
CA LYS A 302 -19.42 6.91 17.46
C LYS A 302 -18.41 5.90 16.90
N GLU A 303 -18.48 5.61 15.60
CA GLU A 303 -17.54 4.70 14.93
C GLU A 303 -16.12 5.28 14.95
N PHE A 304 -15.96 6.59 14.74
CA PHE A 304 -14.68 7.27 14.85
C PHE A 304 -14.10 7.21 16.27
N ASP A 305 -14.93 7.38 17.30
CA ASP A 305 -14.52 7.27 18.71
C ASP A 305 -14.15 5.83 19.11
N GLU A 306 -14.77 4.82 18.49
CA GLU A 306 -14.41 3.41 18.67
C GLU A 306 -13.06 3.11 17.99
N LEU A 307 -12.91 3.49 16.72
CA LEU A 307 -11.68 3.33 15.95
C LEU A 307 -10.47 4.04 16.62
N SER A 308 -10.66 5.28 17.05
CA SER A 308 -9.59 6.04 17.70
C SER A 308 -9.24 5.49 19.08
N ARG A 309 -10.17 4.91 19.83
CA ARG A 309 -9.86 4.32 21.13
C ARG A 309 -8.92 3.11 21.03
N GLU A 310 -9.03 2.35 19.95
CA GLU A 310 -8.20 1.17 19.70
C GLU A 310 -6.84 1.56 19.12
N ARG A 311 -6.82 2.44 18.11
CA ARG A 311 -5.61 2.80 17.35
C ARG A 311 -4.70 3.80 18.05
N LEU A 312 -5.24 4.74 18.83
CA LEU A 312 -4.41 5.76 19.46
C LEU A 312 -3.34 5.17 20.40
N PRO A 313 -3.66 4.21 21.29
CA PRO A 313 -2.65 3.60 22.16
C PRO A 313 -1.69 2.68 21.40
N GLU A 314 -2.17 1.95 20.40
CA GLU A 314 -1.37 1.01 19.60
C GLU A 314 -0.26 1.72 18.83
N GLU A 315 -0.59 2.86 18.20
CA GLU A 315 0.36 3.63 17.38
C GLU A 315 1.05 4.78 18.15
N GLY A 316 0.81 4.90 19.47
CA GLY A 316 1.36 5.97 20.29
C GLY A 316 0.96 7.38 19.84
N LEU A 317 -0.22 7.54 19.23
CA LEU A 317 -0.67 8.77 18.60
C LEU A 317 -0.94 9.88 19.63
N VAL A 318 -0.31 11.03 19.42
CA VAL A 318 -0.43 12.21 20.28
C VAL A 318 -1.13 13.36 19.57
N ARG A 319 -1.96 14.10 20.29
CA ARG A 319 -2.73 15.22 19.71
C ARG A 319 -1.81 16.40 19.47
N ILE A 320 -1.90 16.99 18.27
CA ILE A 320 -1.09 18.13 17.88
C ILE A 320 -1.92 19.30 17.35
N PRO A 321 -1.37 20.53 17.36
CA PRO A 321 -2.00 21.66 16.70
C PRO A 321 -2.13 21.44 15.19
N LEU A 322 -3.30 21.78 14.62
CA LEU A 322 -3.55 21.66 13.18
C LEU A 322 -2.50 22.34 12.29
N PRO A 323 -2.01 23.56 12.60
CA PRO A 323 -0.98 24.19 11.76
C PRO A 323 0.31 23.37 11.67
N TYR A 324 0.67 22.66 12.74
CA TYR A 324 1.84 21.78 12.76
C TYR A 324 1.57 20.51 11.94
N ALA A 325 0.40 19.90 12.10
CA ALA A 325 -0.01 18.74 11.29
C ALA A 325 0.02 19.04 9.79
N LEU A 326 -0.48 20.21 9.38
CA LEU A 326 -0.45 20.65 7.98
C LEU A 326 0.97 20.92 7.47
N GLN A 327 1.90 21.36 8.33
CA GLN A 327 3.31 21.48 7.96
C GLN A 327 3.95 20.12 7.68
N LEU A 328 3.68 19.12 8.52
CA LEU A 328 4.15 17.75 8.30
C LEU A 328 3.56 17.15 7.01
N LEU A 329 2.28 17.40 6.74
CA LEU A 329 1.65 16.98 5.48
C LEU A 329 2.32 17.62 4.25
N ARG A 330 2.58 18.94 4.29
CA ARG A 330 3.26 19.64 3.18
C ARG A 330 4.69 19.15 2.96
N ASP A 331 5.39 18.78 4.04
CA ASP A 331 6.71 18.15 3.94
C ASP A 331 6.60 16.77 3.29
N GLY A 332 5.65 15.93 3.72
CA GLY A 332 5.37 14.64 3.09
C GLY A 332 5.14 14.79 1.58
N LEU A 333 4.24 15.68 1.17
CA LEU A 333 3.97 15.99 -0.24
C LEU A 333 5.22 16.51 -0.98
N PHE A 334 6.05 17.31 -0.30
CA PHE A 334 7.31 17.77 -0.87
C PHE A 334 8.26 16.60 -1.15
N ARG A 335 8.39 15.66 -0.21
CA ARG A 335 9.21 14.46 -0.36
C ARG A 335 8.72 13.57 -1.50
N ASN A 336 7.41 13.28 -1.56
CA ASN A 336 6.83 12.53 -2.68
C ASN A 336 7.24 13.12 -4.04
N ARG A 337 7.13 14.44 -4.18
CA ARG A 337 7.50 15.14 -5.41
C ARG A 337 9.00 15.15 -5.68
N ASP A 338 9.82 15.34 -4.65
CA ASP A 338 11.28 15.40 -4.77
C ASP A 338 11.87 14.03 -5.13
N THR A 339 11.32 12.95 -4.58
CA THR A 339 11.76 11.57 -4.85
C THR A 339 10.99 10.90 -5.98
N MET A 340 10.02 11.58 -6.60
CA MET A 340 9.09 11.00 -7.59
C MET A 340 8.33 9.78 -7.06
N PHE A 341 8.11 9.70 -5.74
CA PHE A 341 7.33 8.64 -5.13
C PHE A 341 5.84 8.96 -5.26
N GLN A 342 5.10 8.10 -5.96
CA GLN A 342 3.69 8.31 -6.26
C GLN A 342 2.85 8.31 -4.98
N LEU A 343 1.89 9.24 -4.87
CA LEU A 343 0.95 9.26 -3.76
C LEU A 343 -0.01 8.07 -3.83
N PRO A 344 -0.42 7.53 -2.67
CA PRO A 344 -1.36 6.41 -2.63
C PRO A 344 -2.76 6.81 -3.18
N PRO A 345 -3.48 5.88 -3.85
CA PRO A 345 -4.82 6.08 -4.39
C PRO A 345 -5.80 6.77 -3.43
N GLU A 346 -5.83 6.31 -2.18
CA GLU A 346 -6.71 6.80 -1.13
C GLU A 346 -6.46 8.28 -0.82
N PHE A 347 -5.21 8.75 -0.93
CA PHE A 347 -4.90 10.15 -0.75
C PHE A 347 -5.63 11.00 -1.80
N TYR A 348 -5.62 10.59 -3.07
CA TYR A 348 -6.29 11.35 -4.13
C TYR A 348 -7.81 11.43 -3.93
N VAL A 349 -8.42 10.35 -3.45
CA VAL A 349 -9.86 10.27 -3.17
C VAL A 349 -10.24 11.07 -1.92
N LEU A 350 -9.45 10.95 -0.84
CA LEU A 350 -9.79 11.51 0.47
C LEU A 350 -9.24 12.92 0.73
N LYS A 351 -8.34 13.46 -0.12
CA LYS A 351 -7.75 14.80 0.05
C LYS A 351 -8.77 15.93 0.16
N GLY A 352 -10.01 15.71 -0.28
CA GLY A 352 -11.12 16.65 -0.11
C GLY A 352 -11.39 17.01 1.36
N ILE A 353 -10.88 16.24 2.33
CA ILE A 353 -10.89 16.62 3.75
C ILE A 353 -10.13 17.94 4.01
N PHE A 354 -9.14 18.28 3.19
CA PHE A 354 -8.33 19.49 3.33
C PHE A 354 -8.86 20.69 2.57
N LEU A 355 -10.12 20.64 2.09
CA LEU A 355 -10.72 21.75 1.35
C LEU A 355 -10.57 23.10 2.10
N GLY A 356 -10.00 24.10 1.43
CA GLY A 356 -9.74 25.43 1.98
C GLY A 356 -8.41 25.58 2.70
N GLU A 357 -7.65 24.50 2.88
CA GLU A 357 -6.27 24.55 3.36
C GLU A 357 -5.30 24.66 2.18
N ASP A 358 -4.19 25.35 2.39
CA ASP A 358 -3.07 25.37 1.45
C ASP A 358 -2.26 24.08 1.61
N LEU A 359 -2.16 23.28 0.54
CA LEU A 359 -1.37 22.05 0.51
C LEU A 359 -0.16 22.15 -0.43
N GLN A 360 0.31 23.36 -0.74
CA GLN A 360 1.51 23.52 -1.56
C GLN A 360 2.71 22.76 -0.95
N PRO A 361 3.32 21.81 -1.69
CA PRO A 361 4.45 21.03 -1.20
C PRO A 361 5.59 21.95 -0.73
N THR A 362 5.95 21.87 0.54
CA THR A 362 6.96 22.74 1.17
C THR A 362 7.76 21.93 2.18
N PRO A 363 9.10 21.96 2.14
CA PRO A 363 9.92 21.23 3.11
C PRO A 363 9.73 21.80 4.52
N TYR A 364 9.71 20.92 5.51
CA TYR A 364 9.65 21.31 6.92
C TYR A 364 11.02 21.16 7.58
N LEU A 365 11.42 22.20 8.30
CA LEU A 365 12.59 22.20 9.17
C LEU A 365 12.14 22.63 10.56
N PRO A 366 12.38 21.80 11.60
CA PRO A 366 12.12 22.18 12.97
C PRO A 366 12.77 23.51 13.38
N ASP A 367 12.02 24.31 14.14
CA ASP A 367 12.51 25.57 14.71
C ASP A 367 12.82 25.40 16.20
N PHE A 368 14.10 25.55 16.55
CA PHE A 368 14.61 25.47 17.92
C PHE A 368 15.11 26.81 18.45
N ALA A 369 14.58 27.95 17.99
CA ALA A 369 15.01 29.28 18.43
C ALA A 369 14.99 29.50 19.96
N GLY A 370 14.24 28.70 20.72
CA GLY A 370 14.20 28.72 22.19
C GLY A 370 15.35 27.98 22.90
N PHE A 371 16.30 27.40 22.15
CA PHE A 371 17.40 26.59 22.65
C PHE A 371 18.75 27.16 22.20
N ASP A 372 19.75 27.10 23.08
CA ASP A 372 21.14 27.37 22.70
C ASP A 372 21.76 26.08 22.14
N LEU A 373 21.59 25.89 20.83
CA LEU A 373 22.10 24.70 20.14
C LEU A 373 23.63 24.58 20.24
N ASN A 374 24.35 25.69 20.38
CA ASN A 374 25.80 25.67 20.49
C ASN A 374 26.23 25.19 21.88
N ALA A 375 25.52 25.61 22.93
CA ALA A 375 25.72 25.06 24.27
C ALA A 375 25.36 23.57 24.35
N LEU A 376 24.23 23.17 23.74
CA LEU A 376 23.77 21.77 23.74
C LEU A 376 24.73 20.84 22.99
N ALA A 377 25.33 21.30 21.88
CA ALA A 377 26.34 20.54 21.14
C ALA A 377 27.59 20.19 21.99
N HIS A 378 27.81 20.88 23.11
CA HIS A 378 28.92 20.67 24.02
C HIS A 378 28.51 20.16 25.40
N ALA A 379 27.22 19.89 25.60
CA ALA A 379 26.68 19.53 26.89
C ALA A 379 26.81 18.01 27.14
N THR A 380 28.00 17.60 27.57
CA THR A 380 28.35 16.19 27.82
C THR A 380 27.39 15.47 28.76
N GLN A 381 26.81 16.17 29.74
CA GLN A 381 25.83 15.59 30.66
C GLN A 381 24.59 15.04 29.94
N HIS A 382 24.09 15.74 28.92
CA HIS A 382 22.93 15.30 28.14
C HIS A 382 23.29 14.11 27.25
N VAL A 383 24.48 14.14 26.65
CA VAL A 383 24.97 13.00 25.84
C VAL A 383 25.16 11.75 26.70
N VAL A 384 25.66 11.90 27.93
CA VAL A 384 25.81 10.76 28.87
C VAL A 384 24.46 10.16 29.24
N ALA A 385 23.43 10.97 29.43
CA ALA A 385 22.07 10.54 29.76
C ALA A 385 21.20 10.23 28.52
N SER A 386 21.82 10.06 27.35
CA SER A 386 21.07 9.87 26.10
C SER A 386 20.51 8.46 25.93
N ASP A 387 21.01 7.48 26.68
CA ASP A 387 20.42 6.14 26.74
C ASP A 387 19.07 6.14 27.46
N ASP A 388 18.87 7.01 28.45
CA ASP A 388 17.58 7.21 29.14
C ASP A 388 16.46 7.70 28.20
N LEU A 389 16.78 8.16 26.98
CA LEU A 389 15.76 8.53 25.98
C LEU A 389 14.84 7.34 25.64
N PHE A 390 15.37 6.12 25.64
CA PHE A 390 14.62 4.90 25.34
C PHE A 390 13.60 4.51 26.42
N ASP A 391 13.64 5.15 27.59
CA ASP A 391 12.65 4.95 28.63
C ASP A 391 11.36 5.77 28.41
N ASP A 392 11.36 6.70 27.43
CA ASP A 392 10.19 7.52 27.09
C ASP A 392 9.41 6.93 25.89
N ASP A 393 8.08 7.09 25.91
CA ASP A 393 7.17 6.53 24.91
C ASP A 393 7.42 7.04 23.48
N TYR A 394 8.06 8.21 23.32
CA TYR A 394 8.45 8.73 22.02
C TYR A 394 9.59 7.96 21.35
N PHE A 395 10.30 7.14 22.11
CA PHE A 395 11.40 6.30 21.62
C PHE A 395 11.02 4.81 21.56
N ALA A 396 9.78 4.43 21.85
CA ALA A 396 9.34 3.03 21.87
C ALA A 396 9.56 2.31 20.52
N GLY A 397 9.41 3.03 19.40
CA GLY A 397 9.65 2.50 18.04
C GLY A 397 11.10 2.60 17.58
N TRP A 398 12.05 3.04 18.42
CA TRP A 398 13.43 3.25 18.00
C TRP A 398 14.24 1.96 18.03
N TYR A 399 14.11 1.19 16.97
CA TYR A 399 14.96 0.05 16.69
C TYR A 399 15.16 -0.12 15.19
N MET A 400 16.22 -0.83 14.81
CA MET A 400 16.48 -1.21 13.43
C MET A 400 15.93 -2.62 13.19
N ALA A 401 15.17 -2.79 12.11
CA ALA A 401 14.62 -4.08 11.71
C ALA A 401 15.19 -4.46 10.33
N THR A 402 16.43 -4.97 10.30
CA THR A 402 17.02 -5.50 9.07
C THR A 402 17.46 -6.94 9.29
N CYS A 403 17.55 -7.74 8.23
CA CYS A 403 18.05 -9.13 8.29
C CYS A 403 19.37 -9.25 9.06
N ARG A 404 20.23 -8.23 8.94
CA ARG A 404 21.53 -8.21 9.62
C ARG A 404 21.42 -8.01 11.14
N VAL A 405 20.38 -7.35 11.63
CA VAL A 405 20.10 -7.24 13.08
C VAL A 405 19.82 -8.62 13.68
N TYR A 406 19.09 -9.47 12.95
CA TYR A 406 18.77 -10.84 13.38
C TYR A 406 20.02 -11.72 13.48
N ASP A 407 20.99 -11.55 12.57
CA ASP A 407 22.29 -12.23 12.68
C ASP A 407 23.00 -11.84 13.99
N PHE A 408 23.08 -10.54 14.30
CA PHE A 408 23.72 -10.06 15.53
C PHE A 408 22.99 -10.52 16.80
N ALA A 409 21.65 -10.57 16.76
CA ALA A 409 20.81 -11.09 17.83
C ALA A 409 21.07 -12.58 18.11
N GLU A 410 21.25 -13.39 17.07
CA GLU A 410 21.60 -14.81 17.18
C GLU A 410 23.03 -15.02 17.66
N GLU A 411 23.99 -14.22 17.18
CA GLU A 411 25.37 -14.19 17.67
C GLU A 411 25.42 -13.87 19.18
N TRP A 412 24.68 -12.86 19.62
CA TRP A 412 24.57 -12.49 21.03
C TRP A 412 23.92 -13.62 21.85
N SER A 413 22.83 -14.21 21.35
CA SER A 413 22.17 -15.35 22.01
C SER A 413 23.10 -16.56 22.16
N THR A 414 23.96 -16.81 21.17
CA THR A 414 24.97 -17.88 21.20
C THR A 414 26.08 -17.58 22.19
N LEU A 415 26.53 -16.33 22.25
CA LEU A 415 27.52 -15.86 23.20
C LEU A 415 27.03 -16.00 24.66
N GLU A 416 25.76 -15.70 24.93
CA GLU A 416 25.15 -15.89 26.25
C GLU A 416 25.09 -17.35 26.68
N LYS A 417 24.79 -18.27 25.75
CA LYS A 417 24.72 -19.72 26.04
C LYS A 417 26.09 -20.35 26.29
N THR A 418 27.16 -19.81 25.70
CA THR A 418 28.48 -20.46 25.66
C THR A 418 29.56 -19.75 26.49
N GLY A 419 29.36 -18.49 26.86
CA GLY A 419 30.41 -17.64 27.43
C GLY A 419 30.47 -17.60 28.96
N GLU A 420 31.69 -17.57 29.51
CA GLU A 420 31.93 -17.12 30.89
C GLU A 420 31.67 -15.61 31.02
N ARG A 421 31.27 -15.12 32.21
CA ARG A 421 30.83 -13.72 32.44
C ARG A 421 31.79 -12.63 31.91
N LYS A 422 33.11 -12.85 31.93
CA LYS A 422 34.10 -11.90 31.37
C LYS A 422 34.25 -11.99 29.85
N ALA A 423 34.08 -13.18 29.29
CA ALA A 423 34.07 -13.40 27.84
C ALA A 423 32.80 -12.80 27.21
N LEU A 424 31.67 -12.85 27.93
CA LEU A 424 30.40 -12.24 27.52
C LEU A 424 30.53 -10.74 27.29
N ALA A 425 31.06 -10.00 28.26
CA ALA A 425 31.23 -8.54 28.12
C ALA A 425 32.12 -8.17 26.92
N LYS A 426 33.27 -8.85 26.76
CA LYS A 426 34.18 -8.60 25.63
C LYS A 426 33.57 -9.01 24.29
N GLY A 427 32.81 -10.11 24.25
CA GLY A 427 32.12 -10.56 23.05
C GLY A 427 31.03 -9.58 22.64
N LEU A 428 30.23 -9.10 23.60
CA LEU A 428 29.20 -8.09 23.35
C LEU A 428 29.78 -6.78 22.84
N GLU A 429 30.92 -6.30 23.40
CA GLU A 429 31.61 -5.13 22.83
C GLU A 429 32.02 -5.34 21.37
N THR A 430 32.51 -6.55 21.03
CA THR A 430 32.86 -6.88 19.64
C THR A 430 31.63 -6.84 18.73
N ILE A 431 30.50 -7.39 19.17
CA ILE A 431 29.23 -7.39 18.43
C ILE A 431 28.75 -5.95 18.23
N LEU A 432 28.72 -5.14 19.29
CA LEU A 432 28.30 -3.74 19.22
C LEU A 432 29.20 -2.90 18.31
N GLU A 433 30.51 -3.11 18.34
CA GLU A 433 31.44 -2.45 17.43
C GLU A 433 31.11 -2.77 15.96
N GLN A 434 30.86 -4.04 15.65
CA GLN A 434 30.50 -4.49 14.30
C GLN A 434 29.14 -3.95 13.87
N PHE A 435 28.11 -4.08 14.73
CA PHE A 435 26.78 -3.53 14.51
C PHE A 435 26.84 -2.04 14.20
N CYS A 436 27.54 -1.26 15.03
CA CYS A 436 27.62 0.18 14.85
C CYS A 436 28.36 0.55 13.57
N ARG A 437 29.36 -0.22 13.16
CA ARG A 437 30.11 0.03 11.93
C ARG A 437 29.30 -0.33 10.68
N GLU A 438 28.57 -1.45 10.72
CA GLU A 438 27.87 -2.01 9.56
C GLU A 438 26.49 -1.38 9.35
N LEU A 439 25.76 -1.06 10.42
CA LEU A 439 24.37 -0.60 10.35
C LEU A 439 24.22 0.88 10.74
N ILE A 440 24.78 1.29 11.87
CA ILE A 440 24.61 2.67 12.37
C ILE A 440 25.46 3.67 11.57
N GLY A 441 26.70 3.32 11.24
CA GLY A 441 27.62 4.20 10.52
C GLY A 441 27.05 4.73 9.21
N PRO A 442 26.50 3.87 8.33
CA PRO A 442 25.82 4.30 7.11
C PRO A 442 24.55 5.14 7.33
N ALA A 443 23.85 4.92 8.46
CA ALA A 443 22.56 5.55 8.77
C ALA A 443 22.66 6.79 9.69
N ILE A 444 23.88 7.29 9.97
CA ILE A 444 24.09 8.25 11.05
C ILE A 444 23.38 9.59 10.81
N GLU A 445 23.33 10.09 9.58
CA GLU A 445 22.64 11.34 9.26
C GLU A 445 21.11 11.17 9.30
N GLN A 446 20.60 9.99 8.95
CA GLN A 446 19.18 9.65 9.10
C GLN A 446 18.81 9.62 10.59
N ILE A 447 19.57 8.90 11.42
CA ILE A 447 19.37 8.85 12.88
C ILE A 447 19.38 10.26 13.47
N ARG A 448 20.33 11.10 13.05
CA ARG A 448 20.42 12.50 13.45
C ARG A 448 19.18 13.31 13.04
N SER A 449 18.72 13.17 11.81
CA SER A 449 17.50 13.82 11.30
C SER A 449 16.28 13.41 12.12
N ARG A 450 16.10 12.10 12.37
CA ARG A 450 15.02 11.54 13.19
C ARG A 450 15.03 12.08 14.61
N LEU A 451 16.21 12.27 15.20
CA LEU A 451 16.34 12.85 16.55
C LEU A 451 15.89 14.31 16.57
N PHE A 452 16.21 15.12 15.55
CA PHE A 452 15.68 16.48 15.46
C PHE A 452 14.16 16.50 15.30
N LEU A 453 13.60 15.63 14.45
CA LEU A 453 12.16 15.52 14.25
C LEU A 453 11.43 15.07 15.51
N THR A 454 12.04 14.16 16.28
CA THR A 454 11.50 13.69 17.57
C THR A 454 11.59 14.77 18.64
N ALA A 455 12.72 15.50 18.72
CA ALA A 455 12.86 16.65 19.62
C ALA A 455 11.84 17.76 19.33
N ASP A 456 11.54 18.03 18.05
CA ASP A 456 10.48 18.95 17.65
C ASP A 456 9.13 18.46 18.14
N LEU A 457 8.80 17.18 17.92
CA LEU A 457 7.52 16.64 18.35
C LEU A 457 7.36 16.71 19.88
N LEU A 458 8.39 16.32 20.65
CA LEU A 458 8.44 16.47 22.11
C LEU A 458 8.16 17.92 22.54
N LEU A 459 8.77 18.90 21.86
CA LEU A 459 8.55 20.32 22.11
C LEU A 459 7.11 20.74 21.81
N ARG A 460 6.54 20.28 20.68
CA ARG A 460 5.19 20.64 20.22
C ARG A 460 4.10 20.05 21.09
N THR A 461 4.36 18.92 21.74
CA THR A 461 3.42 18.22 22.63
C THR A 461 3.60 18.62 24.10
N GLY A 462 4.60 19.47 24.41
CA GLY A 462 4.81 20.02 25.74
C GLY A 462 5.45 19.03 26.72
N ARG A 463 6.27 18.10 26.22
CA ARG A 463 7.06 17.17 27.05
C ARG A 463 8.16 17.93 27.81
N ASP A 464 8.82 17.24 28.75
CA ASP A 464 9.85 17.84 29.60
C ASP A 464 10.95 18.50 28.76
N ARG A 465 11.28 19.75 29.10
CA ARG A 465 12.36 20.49 28.45
C ARG A 465 13.69 19.73 28.52
N LEU A 466 13.96 19.03 29.62
CA LEU A 466 15.17 18.23 29.75
C LEU A 466 15.24 17.14 28.69
N LEU A 467 14.12 16.47 28.40
CA LEU A 467 14.04 15.43 27.39
C LEU A 467 14.29 16.00 25.99
N VAL A 468 13.72 17.17 25.68
CA VAL A 468 13.98 17.90 24.42
C VAL A 468 15.46 18.27 24.30
N GLU A 469 16.06 18.83 25.36
CA GLU A 469 17.48 19.19 25.39
C GLU A 469 18.39 17.98 25.22
N THR A 470 18.03 16.84 25.83
CA THR A 470 18.77 15.57 25.68
C THR A 470 18.68 15.03 24.26
N ALA A 471 17.50 15.01 23.63
CA ALA A 471 17.35 14.59 22.24
C ALA A 471 18.14 15.51 21.27
N LEU A 472 18.09 16.82 21.48
CA LEU A 472 18.86 17.80 20.68
C LEU A 472 20.37 17.64 20.87
N ALA A 473 20.85 17.54 22.11
CA ALA A 473 22.26 17.35 22.40
C ALA A 473 22.78 16.04 21.77
N THR A 474 21.97 14.98 21.82
CA THR A 474 22.26 13.70 21.17
C THR A 474 22.38 13.87 19.65
N ALA A 475 21.42 14.52 19.00
CA ALA A 475 21.48 14.77 17.55
C ALA A 475 22.72 15.57 17.14
N LEU A 476 23.09 16.57 17.95
CA LEU A 476 24.24 17.43 17.70
C LEU A 476 25.58 16.72 17.96
N SER A 477 25.63 15.79 18.92
CA SER A 477 26.85 15.06 19.23
C SER A 477 27.23 14.05 18.15
N LEU A 478 26.28 13.47 17.40
CA LEU A 478 26.55 12.43 16.40
C LEU A 478 27.61 12.86 15.36
N ASN A 479 27.59 14.13 14.91
CA ASN A 479 28.54 14.62 13.90
C ASN A 479 29.89 15.05 14.48
N SER A 480 29.96 15.24 15.79
CA SER A 480 31.18 15.68 16.49
C SER A 480 31.79 14.59 17.37
N PHE A 481 31.21 13.38 17.32
CA PHE A 481 31.65 12.24 18.12
C PHE A 481 32.97 11.68 17.59
N THR A 482 34.02 11.75 18.40
CA THR A 482 35.39 11.37 18.00
C THR A 482 35.76 9.93 18.35
N MET A 483 34.95 9.27 19.17
CA MET A 483 35.13 7.87 19.56
C MET A 483 34.35 6.94 18.62
N PRO A 484 34.67 5.64 18.59
CA PRO A 484 33.84 4.66 17.88
C PRO A 484 32.37 4.70 18.34
N TYR A 485 31.42 4.61 17.41
CA TYR A 485 29.99 4.82 17.68
C TYR A 485 29.38 3.92 18.76
N HIS A 486 29.91 2.72 18.99
CA HIS A 486 29.44 1.83 20.07
C HIS A 486 29.74 2.35 21.50
N PHE A 487 30.53 3.41 21.63
CA PHE A 487 30.71 4.15 22.88
C PHE A 487 29.76 5.33 23.06
N HIS A 488 29.00 5.71 22.03
CA HIS A 488 27.97 6.73 22.20
C HIS A 488 26.78 6.12 22.94
N PRO A 489 26.34 6.67 24.10
CA PRO A 489 25.30 6.03 24.92
C PRO A 489 24.01 5.74 24.16
N PHE A 490 23.49 6.74 23.44
CA PHE A 490 22.34 6.57 22.55
C PHE A 490 22.52 5.46 21.50
N LEU A 491 23.58 5.50 20.67
CA LEU A 491 23.77 4.53 19.58
C LEU A 491 24.00 3.12 20.11
N ARG A 492 24.67 3.01 21.25
CA ARG A 492 24.84 1.74 21.96
C ARG A 492 23.49 1.19 22.40
N ARG A 493 22.64 2.02 23.02
CA ARG A 493 21.29 1.60 23.45
C ARG A 493 20.43 1.23 22.25
N LEU A 494 20.44 2.01 21.18
CA LEU A 494 19.76 1.70 19.91
C LEU A 494 20.12 0.30 19.38
N ALA A 495 21.42 -0.02 19.35
CA ALA A 495 21.88 -1.34 18.90
C ALA A 495 21.37 -2.47 19.80
N LEU A 496 21.36 -2.26 21.11
CA LEU A 496 20.84 -3.24 22.07
C LEU A 496 19.33 -3.45 21.90
N GLU A 497 18.54 -2.37 21.85
CA GLU A 497 17.08 -2.44 21.62
C GLU A 497 16.76 -3.15 20.30
N SER A 498 17.54 -2.88 19.25
CA SER A 498 17.36 -3.54 17.94
C SER A 498 17.60 -5.05 18.03
N MET A 499 18.68 -5.47 18.70
CA MET A 499 18.96 -6.89 18.87
C MET A 499 17.94 -7.55 19.82
N ASP A 500 17.50 -6.88 20.88
CA ASP A 500 16.50 -7.42 21.81
C ASP A 500 15.13 -7.60 21.12
N ALA A 501 14.67 -6.61 20.33
CA ALA A 501 13.46 -6.73 19.52
C ALA A 501 13.54 -7.91 18.53
N ALA A 502 14.68 -8.10 17.85
CA ALA A 502 14.88 -9.24 16.96
C ALA A 502 14.90 -10.59 17.72
N ARG A 503 15.44 -10.64 18.94
CA ARG A 503 15.40 -11.84 19.78
C ARG A 503 13.99 -12.20 20.22
N GLU A 504 13.18 -11.20 20.56
CA GLU A 504 11.77 -11.40 20.91
C GLU A 504 11.00 -11.95 19.71
N ALA A 505 11.16 -11.35 18.53
CA ALA A 505 10.53 -11.83 17.29
C ALA A 505 10.94 -13.29 16.96
N LEU A 506 12.23 -13.61 17.06
CA LEU A 506 12.73 -14.98 16.88
C LEU A 506 12.14 -15.97 17.90
N ALA A 507 11.91 -15.53 19.14
CA ALA A 507 11.29 -16.36 20.17
C ALA A 507 9.81 -16.62 19.91
N GLU A 508 9.12 -15.69 19.23
CA GLU A 508 7.74 -15.83 18.76
C GLU A 508 7.64 -16.64 17.45
N GLY A 509 8.78 -17.02 16.86
CA GLY A 509 8.86 -17.84 15.65
C GLY A 509 8.85 -17.03 14.36
N TYR A 510 9.08 -15.72 14.44
CA TYR A 510 9.23 -14.85 13.29
C TYR A 510 10.72 -14.57 13.02
N ASP A 511 11.19 -14.85 11.81
CA ASP A 511 12.55 -14.55 11.37
C ASP A 511 12.50 -13.71 10.09
N LEU A 512 12.86 -12.44 10.21
CA LEU A 512 12.87 -11.49 9.09
C LEU A 512 13.79 -11.95 7.94
N ARG A 513 14.76 -12.82 8.19
CA ARG A 513 15.65 -13.37 7.14
C ARG A 513 14.91 -14.34 6.21
N GLU A 514 13.80 -14.93 6.66
CA GLU A 514 12.92 -15.76 5.83
C GLU A 514 11.97 -14.90 4.98
N HIS A 515 11.78 -13.63 5.39
CA HIS A 515 10.93 -12.63 4.76
C HIS A 515 11.74 -11.37 4.40
N PRO A 516 12.82 -11.49 3.58
CA PRO A 516 13.74 -10.37 3.36
C PRO A 516 13.07 -9.16 2.70
N HIS A 517 11.96 -9.36 2.01
CA HIS A 517 11.15 -8.31 1.43
C HIS A 517 10.42 -7.44 2.46
N GLU A 518 10.06 -8.00 3.62
CA GLU A 518 9.47 -7.26 4.74
C GLU A 518 10.55 -6.40 5.45
N ALA A 519 11.84 -6.72 5.27
CA ALA A 519 12.96 -5.88 5.72
C ALA A 519 13.22 -4.71 4.77
N ASP A 520 13.04 -4.98 3.48
CA ASP A 520 12.92 -4.06 2.36
C ASP A 520 11.82 -3.01 2.57
N ASP A 521 10.60 -3.44 2.88
CA ASP A 521 9.36 -2.63 2.76
C ASP A 521 9.37 -1.71 1.51
N ASP A 522 10.07 -2.16 0.48
CA ASP A 522 10.21 -1.65 -0.88
C ASP A 522 9.44 -2.60 -1.83
N GLU A 523 8.73 -3.60 -1.30
CA GLU A 523 7.96 -4.56 -2.10
C GLU A 523 6.69 -3.99 -2.75
N TRP A 524 6.43 -2.69 -2.56
CA TRP A 524 5.46 -1.92 -3.34
C TRP A 524 6.10 -1.17 -4.54
N LEU A 525 7.36 -1.48 -4.89
CA LEU A 525 8.13 -0.78 -5.94
C LEU A 525 8.42 -1.60 -7.21
N ASP A 526 7.75 -2.73 -7.44
CA ASP A 526 7.80 -3.42 -8.73
C ASP A 526 6.51 -3.23 -9.55
#